data_AF-A0A087E480-F1
#
_entry.id   AF-A0A087E480-F1
#
_cell.length_a   1.000
_cell.length_b   1.000
_cell.length_c   1.000
_cell.angle_alpha   90.00
_cell.angle_beta   90.00
_cell.angle_gamma   90.00
#
_symmetry.space_group_name_H-M   'P 1'
#
loop_
_entity.id
_entity.type
_entity.pdbx_description
1 polymer ?
#
loop_
_entity_poly.entity_id
_entity_poly.type
_entity_poly.pdbx_seq_one_letter_code
_entity_poly.pdbx_strand_id
1 'polypeptide(L)'
;MNATAIHAWQQLDLDAVASEAKAIAFDLDGTLARSKKPISPQIADCLTALTHRLPVAIVTGGRFALVRSQILDMLDDRACKANMHLMPTSGTRYYRWDGTQWECVYEHNLSVAERQAAISSLERHAKEQGIWEDHVWGDCIEDRGSQITFSALGQLAPIAAKESWDPTNEKKNRLAEAVSADVPDLAVRSGGSTSVDISLRGVDKAYAVRQLATALHIDVSQMIYLGDRMDPDGNDYPAVNAGTIAIRVTGPEETLEVCGELIRRLPVVA
;
A
#
# COMPACT_ATOMS: atom_id res chain seq x y z
N MET A 1 13.56 22.09 0.27
CA MET A 1 12.43 21.14 0.23
C MET A 1 11.75 21.23 1.58
N ASN A 2 10.58 21.85 1.64
CA ASN A 2 9.83 21.92 2.89
C ASN A 2 9.36 20.50 3.19
N ALA A 3 9.68 19.99 4.37
CA ALA A 3 9.06 18.75 4.86
C ALA A 3 7.55 19.00 4.85
N THR A 4 6.80 18.24 4.05
CA THR A 4 5.33 18.28 4.09
C THR A 4 4.94 17.89 5.51
N ALA A 5 4.41 18.85 6.27
CA ALA A 5 4.09 18.61 7.66
C ALA A 5 2.94 17.60 7.76
N ILE A 6 3.18 16.48 8.45
CA ILE A 6 2.15 15.49 8.74
C ILE A 6 1.38 16.03 9.93
N HIS A 7 0.15 16.48 9.67
CA HIS A 7 -0.73 17.00 10.70
C HIS A 7 -1.67 15.91 11.20
N ALA A 8 -2.01 15.98 12.49
CA ALA A 8 -3.19 15.27 12.98
C ALA A 8 -4.41 15.81 12.23
N TRP A 9 -5.33 14.94 11.83
CA TRP A 9 -6.45 15.34 10.98
C TRP A 9 -7.35 16.40 11.63
N GLN A 10 -7.41 16.43 12.96
CA GLN A 10 -8.13 17.43 13.75
C GLN A 10 -7.51 18.84 13.63
N GLN A 11 -6.29 18.96 13.11
CA GLN A 11 -5.61 20.24 12.88
C GLN A 11 -5.77 20.72 11.43
N LEU A 12 -6.38 19.92 10.56
CA LEU A 12 -6.62 20.29 9.17
C LEU A 12 -7.91 21.11 9.05
N ASP A 13 -7.87 22.11 8.18
CA ASP A 13 -9.09 22.75 7.68
C ASP A 13 -9.77 21.79 6.68
N LEU A 14 -10.65 20.94 7.21
CA LEU A 14 -11.36 19.95 6.39
C LEU A 14 -12.34 20.57 5.39
N ASP A 15 -12.78 21.81 5.62
CA ASP A 15 -13.63 22.53 4.66
C ASP A 15 -12.80 22.96 3.44
N ALA A 16 -11.60 23.51 3.69
CA ALA A 16 -10.64 23.81 2.62
C ALA A 16 -10.24 22.55 1.85
N VAL A 17 -9.84 21.48 2.56
CA VAL A 17 -9.47 20.20 1.96
C VAL A 17 -10.60 19.64 1.09
N ALA A 18 -11.83 19.61 1.58
CA ALA A 18 -12.97 19.09 0.83
C ALA A 18 -13.30 19.94 -0.41
N SER A 19 -13.03 21.24 -0.38
CA SER A 19 -13.26 22.14 -1.52
C SER A 19 -12.26 21.94 -2.67
N GLU A 20 -11.03 21.56 -2.35
CA GLU A 20 -9.94 21.39 -3.32
C GLU A 20 -9.79 19.95 -3.82
N ALA A 21 -10.14 18.97 -2.99
CA ALA A 21 -9.94 17.56 -3.27
C ALA A 21 -10.69 17.11 -4.54
N LYS A 22 -9.96 16.36 -5.38
CA LYS A 22 -10.47 15.73 -6.62
C LYS A 22 -10.38 14.22 -6.62
N ALA A 23 -9.66 13.63 -5.65
CA ALA A 23 -9.59 12.20 -5.44
C ALA A 23 -9.24 11.90 -3.97
N ILE A 24 -9.57 10.69 -3.53
CA ILE A 24 -9.15 10.17 -2.24
C ILE A 24 -8.51 8.80 -2.43
N ALA A 25 -7.34 8.60 -1.84
CA ALA A 25 -6.58 7.37 -1.89
C ALA A 25 -6.32 6.85 -0.47
N PHE A 26 -6.34 5.54 -0.32
CA PHE A 26 -6.18 4.86 0.97
C PHE A 26 -5.09 3.81 0.87
N ASP A 27 -4.25 3.72 1.90
CA ASP A 27 -3.65 2.45 2.25
C ASP A 27 -4.72 1.42 2.69
N LEU A 28 -4.36 0.13 2.67
CA LEU A 28 -5.23 -0.96 3.11
C LEU A 28 -4.97 -1.41 4.56
N ASP A 29 -3.77 -1.94 4.82
CA ASP A 29 -3.46 -2.70 6.04
C ASP A 29 -3.06 -1.76 7.17
N GLY A 30 -3.87 -1.65 8.21
CA GLY A 30 -3.70 -0.66 9.29
C GLY A 30 -4.52 0.60 9.05
N THR A 31 -5.06 0.79 7.85
CA THR A 31 -5.83 1.97 7.44
C THR A 31 -7.31 1.67 7.23
N LEU A 32 -7.64 0.81 6.27
CA LEU A 32 -9.03 0.41 5.98
C LEU A 32 -9.44 -0.87 6.71
N ALA A 33 -8.47 -1.77 6.93
CA ALA A 33 -8.69 -3.01 7.65
C ALA A 33 -7.51 -3.31 8.57
N ARG A 34 -7.73 -4.22 9.53
CA ARG A 34 -6.59 -4.85 10.22
C ARG A 34 -5.79 -5.67 9.21
N SER A 35 -4.47 -5.79 9.44
CA SER A 35 -3.58 -6.43 8.46
C SER A 35 -4.09 -7.80 7.99
N LYS A 36 -4.25 -7.94 6.67
CA LYS A 36 -4.73 -9.15 5.96
C LYS A 36 -6.12 -9.63 6.39
N LYS A 37 -6.97 -8.74 6.90
CA LYS A 37 -8.36 -9.04 7.27
C LYS A 37 -9.33 -8.29 6.36
N PRO A 38 -10.54 -8.82 6.11
CA PRO A 38 -11.56 -8.07 5.40
C PRO A 38 -11.98 -6.78 6.12
N ILE A 39 -12.42 -5.79 5.36
CA ILE A 39 -13.01 -4.57 5.92
C ILE A 39 -14.27 -4.88 6.71
N SER A 40 -14.55 -4.04 7.70
CA SER A 40 -15.82 -4.08 8.42
C SER A 40 -16.97 -3.57 7.54
N PRO A 41 -18.22 -3.93 7.84
CA PRO A 41 -19.39 -3.37 7.17
C PRO A 41 -19.41 -1.82 7.20
N GLN A 42 -18.96 -1.22 8.30
CA GLN A 42 -18.90 0.24 8.44
C GLN A 42 -17.91 0.87 7.44
N ILE A 43 -16.74 0.26 7.24
CA ILE A 43 -15.77 0.72 6.23
C ILE A 43 -16.32 0.51 4.82
N ALA A 44 -17.03 -0.60 4.58
CA ALA A 44 -17.67 -0.86 3.29
C ALA A 44 -18.74 0.20 2.94
N ASP A 45 -19.61 0.54 3.89
CA ASP A 45 -20.59 1.62 3.74
C ASP A 45 -19.92 2.99 3.55
N CYS A 46 -18.80 3.24 4.25
CA CYS A 46 -18.03 4.46 4.12
C CYS A 46 -17.39 4.61 2.73
N LEU A 47 -16.71 3.58 2.23
CA LEU A 47 -16.15 3.56 0.88
C LEU A 47 -17.25 3.72 -0.16
N THR A 48 -18.38 3.02 0.01
CA THR A 48 -19.56 3.17 -0.84
C THR A 48 -20.00 4.63 -0.92
N ALA A 49 -20.17 5.30 0.22
CA ALA A 49 -20.55 6.71 0.25
C ALA A 49 -19.52 7.61 -0.45
N LEU A 50 -18.22 7.38 -0.24
CA LEU A 50 -17.15 8.14 -0.88
C LEU A 50 -17.10 7.96 -2.40
N THR A 51 -17.40 6.77 -2.92
CA THR A 51 -17.44 6.54 -4.38
C THR A 51 -18.50 7.38 -5.10
N HIS A 52 -19.48 7.93 -4.38
CA HIS A 52 -20.46 8.88 -4.92
C HIS A 52 -20.05 10.36 -4.73
N ARG A 53 -18.85 10.60 -4.19
CA ARG A 53 -18.31 11.95 -3.89
C ARG A 53 -17.06 12.26 -4.69
N LEU A 54 -16.16 11.29 -4.81
CA LEU A 54 -14.87 11.43 -5.49
C LEU A 54 -14.44 10.07 -6.07
N PRO A 55 -13.50 10.06 -7.04
CA PRO A 55 -12.68 8.89 -7.30
C PRO A 55 -12.01 8.39 -6.02
N VAL A 56 -12.19 7.10 -5.72
CA VAL A 56 -11.65 6.41 -4.54
C VAL A 56 -10.60 5.40 -4.96
N ALA A 57 -9.38 5.52 -4.45
CA ALA A 57 -8.30 4.61 -4.75
C ALA A 57 -7.87 3.77 -3.54
N ILE A 58 -7.57 2.50 -3.79
CA ILE A 58 -6.98 1.58 -2.81
C ILE A 58 -5.56 1.26 -3.27
N VAL A 59 -4.57 1.73 -2.52
CA VAL A 59 -3.14 1.56 -2.80
C VAL A 59 -2.54 0.63 -1.75
N THR A 60 -2.14 -0.58 -2.13
CA THR A 60 -1.65 -1.58 -1.18
C THR A 60 -0.44 -2.33 -1.73
N GLY A 61 0.46 -2.79 -0.86
CA GLY A 61 1.52 -3.75 -1.25
C GLY A 61 1.00 -5.16 -1.54
N GLY A 62 -0.25 -5.47 -1.17
CA GLY A 62 -0.88 -6.76 -1.42
C GLY A 62 -1.18 -7.03 -2.90
N ARG A 63 -1.31 -8.30 -3.27
CA ARG A 63 -1.77 -8.73 -4.61
C ARG A 63 -3.25 -8.39 -4.84
N PHE A 64 -3.68 -8.35 -6.10
CA PHE A 64 -5.09 -8.15 -6.45
C PHE A 64 -6.05 -9.12 -5.74
N ALA A 65 -5.64 -10.38 -5.52
CA ALA A 65 -6.44 -11.35 -4.78
C ALA A 65 -6.75 -10.91 -3.33
N LEU A 66 -5.82 -10.20 -2.67
CA LEU A 66 -6.05 -9.63 -1.33
C LEU A 66 -7.01 -8.44 -1.40
N VAL A 67 -6.86 -7.56 -2.39
CA VAL A 67 -7.82 -6.46 -2.62
C VAL A 67 -9.22 -7.02 -2.83
N ARG A 68 -9.36 -8.10 -3.62
CA ARG A 68 -10.64 -8.76 -3.84
C ARG A 68 -11.23 -9.30 -2.53
N SER A 69 -10.50 -10.15 -1.81
CA SER A 69 -11.01 -10.79 -0.61
C SER A 69 -11.24 -9.84 0.57
N GLN A 70 -10.51 -8.71 0.62
CA GLN A 70 -10.59 -7.77 1.74
C GLN A 70 -11.51 -6.59 1.49
N ILE A 71 -11.63 -6.13 0.24
CA ILE A 71 -12.44 -4.97 -0.15
C ILE A 71 -13.63 -5.42 -1.01
N LEU A 72 -13.35 -5.97 -2.20
CA LEU A 72 -14.38 -6.11 -3.24
C LEU A 72 -15.48 -7.09 -2.85
N ASP A 73 -15.13 -8.21 -2.23
CA ASP A 73 -16.09 -9.21 -1.76
C ASP A 73 -16.97 -8.70 -0.59
N MET A 74 -16.58 -7.57 0.02
CA MET A 74 -17.30 -6.92 1.12
C MET A 74 -18.17 -5.73 0.66
N LEU A 75 -18.00 -5.26 -0.58
CA LEU A 75 -18.80 -4.19 -1.15
C LEU A 75 -20.03 -4.77 -1.87
N ASP A 76 -21.17 -4.11 -1.70
CA ASP A 76 -22.37 -4.44 -2.46
C ASP A 76 -22.56 -3.52 -3.68
N ASP A 77 -23.65 -3.72 -4.42
CA ASP A 77 -23.92 -2.99 -5.66
C ASP A 77 -24.28 -1.52 -5.46
N ARG A 78 -24.38 -1.02 -4.22
CA ARG A 78 -24.51 0.42 -3.96
C ARG A 78 -23.21 1.17 -4.24
N ALA A 79 -22.05 0.52 -4.20
CA ALA A 79 -20.77 1.15 -4.49
C ALA A 79 -20.63 1.50 -5.97
N CYS A 80 -20.20 2.73 -6.28
CA CYS A 80 -19.92 3.13 -7.66
C CYS A 80 -18.55 2.58 -8.08
N LYS A 81 -18.52 1.34 -8.60
CA LYS A 81 -17.31 0.65 -9.07
C LYS A 81 -16.56 1.46 -10.14
N ALA A 82 -17.28 2.23 -10.96
CA ALA A 82 -16.69 3.13 -11.96
C ALA A 82 -15.84 4.26 -11.35
N ASN A 83 -16.06 4.63 -10.08
CA ASN A 83 -15.24 5.62 -9.38
C ASN A 83 -14.14 4.99 -8.52
N MET A 84 -13.97 3.67 -8.57
CA MET A 84 -12.95 2.97 -7.79
C MET A 84 -11.69 2.66 -8.59
N HIS A 85 -10.53 2.87 -7.99
CA HIS A 85 -9.20 2.66 -8.57
C HIS A 85 -8.42 1.68 -7.70
N LEU A 86 -7.99 0.55 -8.26
CA LEU A 86 -7.29 -0.46 -7.46
C LEU A 86 -5.82 -0.53 -7.89
N MET A 87 -4.92 -0.28 -6.95
CA MET A 87 -3.48 -0.19 -7.19
C MET A 87 -2.72 -1.16 -6.28
N PRO A 88 -2.83 -2.48 -6.53
CA PRO A 88 -2.10 -3.48 -5.77
C PRO A 88 -0.59 -3.39 -6.04
N THR A 89 0.18 -4.10 -5.21
CA THR A 89 1.65 -4.16 -5.29
C THR A 89 2.31 -2.77 -5.42
N SER A 90 1.84 -1.83 -4.59
CA SER A 90 2.29 -0.42 -4.54
C SER A 90 2.17 0.30 -5.88
N GLY A 91 1.15 -0.04 -6.66
CA GLY A 91 0.85 0.58 -7.94
C GLY A 91 1.64 0.05 -9.14
N THR A 92 2.43 -1.04 -8.99
CA THR A 92 2.99 -1.75 -10.18
C THR A 92 1.88 -2.32 -11.07
N ARG A 93 0.67 -2.47 -10.53
CA ARG A 93 -0.52 -2.87 -11.26
C ARG A 93 -1.62 -1.85 -11.00
N TYR A 94 -2.47 -1.63 -11.99
CA TYR A 94 -3.60 -0.73 -11.89
C TYR A 94 -4.82 -1.35 -12.55
N TYR A 95 -5.93 -1.40 -11.81
CA TYR A 95 -7.18 -1.97 -12.29
C TYR A 95 -8.31 -0.95 -12.26
N ARG A 96 -9.17 -1.04 -13.28
CA ARG A 96 -10.36 -0.22 -13.45
C ARG A 96 -11.57 -1.07 -13.77
N TRP A 97 -12.74 -0.57 -13.43
CA TRP A 97 -14.01 -1.18 -13.80
C TRP A 97 -14.37 -0.78 -15.23
N ASP A 98 -14.54 -1.75 -16.13
CA ASP A 98 -14.90 -1.51 -17.54
C ASP A 98 -16.42 -1.41 -17.77
N GLY A 99 -17.22 -1.60 -16.72
CA GLY A 99 -18.67 -1.72 -16.78
C GLY A 99 -19.17 -3.12 -16.42
N THR A 100 -18.31 -4.14 -16.58
CA THR A 100 -18.65 -5.56 -16.40
C THR A 100 -17.67 -6.32 -15.51
N GLN A 101 -16.38 -5.97 -15.56
CA GLN A 101 -15.32 -6.62 -14.79
C GLN A 101 -14.20 -5.65 -14.45
N TRP A 102 -13.31 -6.11 -13.57
CA TRP A 102 -12.07 -5.42 -13.25
C TRP A 102 -11.01 -5.72 -14.31
N GLU A 103 -10.69 -4.74 -15.13
CA GLU A 103 -9.67 -4.81 -16.17
C GLU A 103 -8.32 -4.34 -15.62
N CYS A 104 -7.25 -5.05 -15.98
CA CYS A 104 -5.88 -4.64 -15.70
C CYS A 104 -5.45 -3.60 -16.75
N VAL A 105 -5.36 -2.33 -16.35
CA VAL A 105 -4.94 -1.23 -17.24
C VAL A 105 -3.45 -1.34 -17.56
N TYR A 106 -2.64 -1.67 -16.56
CA TYR A 106 -1.22 -1.99 -16.74
C TYR A 106 -0.71 -2.94 -15.66
N GLU A 107 0.35 -3.67 -15.98
CA GLU A 107 1.15 -4.42 -15.03
C GLU A 107 2.66 -4.28 -15.34
N HIS A 108 3.43 -3.98 -14.30
CA HIS A 108 4.88 -3.84 -14.37
C HIS A 108 5.53 -4.98 -13.58
N ASN A 109 5.72 -6.12 -14.26
CA ASN A 109 6.36 -7.28 -13.66
C ASN A 109 7.88 -7.18 -13.74
N LEU A 110 8.57 -7.82 -12.79
CA LEU A 110 9.99 -8.11 -12.91
C LEU A 110 10.17 -9.14 -14.03
N SER A 111 11.21 -8.96 -14.84
CA SER A 111 11.61 -9.95 -15.84
C SER A 111 11.98 -11.28 -15.15
N VAL A 112 12.01 -12.37 -15.92
CA VAL A 112 12.45 -13.68 -15.40
C VAL A 112 13.87 -13.60 -14.83
N ALA A 113 14.76 -12.86 -15.49
CA ALA A 113 16.15 -12.69 -15.07
C ALA A 113 16.25 -11.91 -13.75
N GLU A 114 15.53 -10.79 -13.62
CA GLU A 114 15.50 -10.00 -12.38
C GLU A 114 14.94 -10.81 -11.21
N ARG A 115 13.87 -11.58 -11.42
CA ARG A 115 13.30 -12.45 -10.38
C ARG A 115 14.29 -13.51 -9.93
N GLN A 116 14.95 -14.18 -10.87
CA GLN A 116 15.93 -15.22 -10.53
C GLN A 116 17.13 -14.62 -9.79
N ALA A 117 17.62 -13.46 -10.21
CA ALA A 117 18.72 -12.75 -9.55
C ALA A 117 18.35 -12.33 -8.12
N ALA A 118 17.17 -11.74 -7.95
CA ALA A 118 16.63 -11.34 -6.66
C ALA A 118 16.49 -12.52 -5.68
N ILE A 119 15.85 -13.61 -6.13
CA ILE A 119 15.67 -14.83 -5.32
C ILE A 119 17.02 -15.44 -4.95
N SER A 120 17.92 -15.58 -5.92
CA SER A 120 19.23 -16.20 -5.69
C SER A 120 20.10 -15.37 -4.74
N SER A 121 20.03 -14.04 -4.83
CA SER A 121 20.72 -13.13 -3.91
C SER A 121 20.15 -13.20 -2.49
N LEU A 122 18.82 -13.18 -2.34
CA LEU A 122 18.15 -13.35 -1.05
C LEU A 122 18.55 -14.65 -0.36
N GLU A 123 18.47 -15.78 -1.07
CA GLU A 123 18.82 -17.09 -0.51
C GLU A 123 20.28 -17.16 -0.06
N ARG A 124 21.19 -16.67 -0.91
CA ARG A 124 22.62 -16.72 -0.62
C ARG A 124 22.97 -15.86 0.59
N HIS A 125 22.58 -14.58 0.59
CA HIS A 125 22.93 -13.66 1.68
C HIS A 125 22.23 -14.04 2.98
N ALA A 126 20.98 -14.50 2.96
CA ALA A 126 20.30 -14.93 4.17
C ALA A 126 20.99 -16.16 4.81
N LYS A 127 21.49 -17.11 4.01
CA LYS A 127 22.28 -18.25 4.49
C LYS A 127 23.64 -17.81 5.03
N GLU A 128 24.37 -16.97 4.28
CA GLU A 128 25.68 -16.43 4.69
C GLU A 128 25.61 -15.63 5.99
N GLN A 129 24.51 -14.90 6.21
CA GLN A 129 24.27 -14.11 7.42
C GLN A 129 23.67 -14.93 8.57
N GLY A 130 23.36 -16.21 8.37
CA GLY A 130 22.78 -17.09 9.39
C GLY A 130 21.34 -16.74 9.79
N ILE A 131 20.58 -16.15 8.88
CA ILE A 131 19.18 -15.72 9.10
C ILE A 131 18.18 -16.51 8.25
N TRP A 132 18.65 -17.54 7.53
CA TRP A 132 17.81 -18.50 6.84
C TRP A 132 17.36 -19.58 7.83
N GLU A 133 16.09 -19.57 8.17
CA GLU A 133 15.51 -20.47 9.18
C GLU A 133 15.02 -21.78 8.53
N ASP A 134 15.28 -22.91 9.20
CA ASP A 134 14.82 -24.23 8.71
C ASP A 134 13.35 -24.52 9.06
N HIS A 135 12.88 -23.96 10.18
CA HIS A 135 11.52 -24.16 10.69
C HIS A 135 10.69 -22.90 10.50
N VAL A 136 9.92 -22.87 9.42
CA VAL A 136 9.15 -21.70 9.00
C VAL A 136 7.66 -22.01 8.83
N TRP A 137 6.85 -20.96 8.93
CA TRP A 137 5.42 -21.04 8.68
C TRP A 137 5.11 -20.61 7.24
N GLY A 138 4.97 -21.60 6.35
CA GLY A 138 4.80 -21.38 4.91
C GLY A 138 6.10 -20.95 4.23
N ASP A 139 6.02 -20.55 2.96
CA ASP A 139 7.19 -20.24 2.15
C ASP A 139 7.97 -19.02 2.68
N CYS A 140 9.30 -19.07 2.62
CA CYS A 140 10.15 -17.92 2.94
C CYS A 140 10.09 -16.86 1.83
N ILE A 141 10.06 -17.31 0.58
CA ILE A 141 10.07 -16.43 -0.60
C ILE A 141 8.71 -16.50 -1.28
N GLU A 142 8.09 -15.35 -1.49
CA GLU A 142 6.88 -15.21 -2.29
C GLU A 142 7.18 -14.39 -3.55
N ASP A 143 7.05 -15.00 -4.73
CA ASP A 143 7.08 -14.31 -6.02
C ASP A 143 5.66 -13.86 -6.42
N ARG A 144 5.47 -12.54 -6.50
CA ARG A 144 4.21 -11.89 -6.89
C ARG A 144 4.24 -11.33 -8.31
N GLY A 145 5.24 -11.70 -9.11
CA GLY A 145 5.48 -11.20 -10.48
C GLY A 145 6.16 -9.83 -10.48
N SER A 146 5.55 -8.83 -9.87
CA SER A 146 6.10 -7.45 -9.78
C SER A 146 6.92 -7.18 -8.52
N GLN A 147 6.92 -8.13 -7.59
CA GLN A 147 7.60 -8.01 -6.31
C GLN A 147 7.99 -9.41 -5.82
N ILE A 148 9.20 -9.53 -5.27
CA ILE A 148 9.65 -10.68 -4.49
C ILE A 148 9.66 -10.27 -3.02
N THR A 149 9.09 -11.09 -2.15
CA THR A 149 9.16 -10.89 -0.69
C THR A 149 9.85 -12.06 -0.04
N PHE A 150 10.95 -11.81 0.66
CA PHE A 150 11.49 -12.72 1.65
C PHE A 150 10.85 -12.47 3.02
N SER A 151 10.52 -13.53 3.76
CA SER A 151 10.11 -13.50 5.16
C SER A 151 10.91 -14.56 5.91
N ALA A 152 11.75 -14.14 6.86
CA ALA A 152 12.67 -15.05 7.54
C ALA A 152 11.98 -16.20 8.28
N LEU A 153 10.81 -15.95 8.86
CA LEU A 153 9.99 -16.97 9.53
C LEU A 153 8.92 -17.61 8.63
N GLY A 154 8.90 -17.28 7.33
CA GLY A 154 7.84 -17.68 6.40
C GLY A 154 6.64 -16.72 6.37
N GLN A 155 5.85 -16.76 5.29
CA GLN A 155 4.74 -15.83 5.07
C GLN A 155 3.63 -15.91 6.13
N LEU A 156 3.42 -17.08 6.72
CA LEU A 156 2.30 -17.40 7.62
C LEU A 156 2.69 -17.37 9.11
N ALA A 157 3.88 -16.88 9.45
CA ALA A 157 4.31 -16.89 10.85
C ALA A 157 3.41 -16.04 11.76
N PRO A 158 3.16 -16.48 13.02
CA PRO A 158 2.39 -15.71 13.99
C PRO A 158 3.02 -14.34 14.26
N ILE A 159 2.18 -13.33 14.53
CA ILE A 159 2.61 -11.94 14.74
C ILE A 159 3.66 -11.84 15.86
N ALA A 160 3.42 -12.45 17.02
CA ALA A 160 4.34 -12.42 18.15
C ALA A 160 5.73 -13.01 17.82
N ALA A 161 5.78 -14.06 16.98
CA ALA A 161 7.03 -14.63 16.52
C ALA A 161 7.76 -13.65 15.57
N LYS A 162 7.01 -13.03 14.65
CA LYS A 162 7.56 -12.04 13.71
C LYS A 162 8.14 -10.82 14.44
N GLU A 163 7.45 -10.29 15.44
CA GLU A 163 7.88 -9.11 16.19
C GLU A 163 9.11 -9.36 17.06
N SER A 164 9.27 -10.58 17.59
CA SER A 164 10.41 -10.94 18.44
C SER A 164 11.69 -11.32 17.68
N TRP A 165 11.60 -11.55 16.36
CA TRP A 165 12.71 -12.10 15.58
C TRP A 165 13.87 -11.12 15.30
N ASP A 166 13.54 -9.86 14.98
CA ASP A 166 14.50 -8.80 14.68
C ASP A 166 14.00 -7.44 15.21
N PRO A 167 13.89 -7.27 16.54
CA PRO A 167 13.28 -6.08 17.14
C PRO A 167 14.05 -4.79 16.87
N THR A 168 15.35 -4.90 16.53
CA THR A 168 16.22 -3.77 16.18
C THR A 168 16.26 -3.48 14.69
N ASN A 169 15.64 -4.32 13.85
CA ASN A 169 15.72 -4.28 12.39
C ASN A 169 17.13 -4.53 11.80
N GLU A 170 18.13 -4.85 12.63
CA GLU A 170 19.52 -5.00 12.20
C GLU A 170 19.73 -6.17 11.24
N LYS A 171 19.02 -7.28 11.42
CA LYS A 171 19.15 -8.46 10.56
C LYS A 171 18.62 -8.18 9.16
N LYS A 172 17.37 -7.70 9.07
CA LYS A 172 16.75 -7.44 7.76
C LYS A 172 17.40 -6.26 7.03
N ASN A 173 17.92 -5.27 7.76
CA ASN A 173 18.64 -4.14 7.14
C ASN A 173 19.96 -4.60 6.51
N ARG A 174 20.75 -5.45 7.20
CA ARG A 174 21.95 -6.06 6.61
C ARG A 174 21.64 -6.92 5.39
N LEU A 175 20.56 -7.70 5.43
CA LEU A 175 20.13 -8.49 4.28
C LEU A 175 19.75 -7.59 3.10
N ALA A 176 18.94 -6.56 3.35
CA ALA A 176 18.50 -5.62 2.32
C ALA A 176 19.68 -4.90 1.66
N GLU A 177 20.68 -4.46 2.44
CA GLU A 177 21.89 -3.82 1.93
C GLU A 177 22.71 -4.77 1.04
N ALA A 178 22.97 -5.99 1.52
CA ALA A 178 23.76 -6.97 0.79
C ALA A 178 23.09 -7.39 -0.54
N VAL A 179 21.77 -7.57 -0.52
CA VAL A 179 20.99 -7.90 -1.72
C VAL A 179 20.91 -6.71 -2.67
N SER A 180 20.77 -5.49 -2.16
CA SER A 180 20.77 -4.28 -3.00
C SER A 180 22.07 -4.09 -3.79
N ALA A 181 23.19 -4.61 -3.30
CA ALA A 181 24.46 -4.57 -4.03
C ALA A 181 24.48 -5.51 -5.25
N ASP A 182 23.75 -6.63 -5.20
CA ASP A 182 23.67 -7.60 -6.30
C ASP A 182 22.64 -7.24 -7.37
N VAL A 183 21.58 -6.51 -6.98
CA VAL A 183 20.49 -6.08 -7.88
C VAL A 183 20.34 -4.55 -7.90
N PRO A 184 21.35 -3.80 -8.38
CA PRO A 184 21.38 -2.34 -8.31
C PRO A 184 20.26 -1.65 -9.11
N ASP A 185 19.68 -2.33 -10.10
CA ASP A 185 18.57 -1.80 -10.90
C ASP A 185 17.19 -1.98 -10.24
N LEU A 186 17.12 -2.76 -9.16
CA LEU A 186 15.91 -2.98 -8.37
C LEU A 186 15.90 -2.13 -7.11
N ALA A 187 14.73 -1.98 -6.49
CA ALA A 187 14.59 -1.45 -5.15
C ALA A 187 14.51 -2.60 -4.15
N VAL A 188 15.37 -2.58 -3.13
CA VAL A 188 15.36 -3.52 -2.02
C VAL A 188 15.02 -2.75 -0.75
N ARG A 189 14.02 -3.21 0.01
CA ARG A 189 13.54 -2.53 1.21
C ARG A 189 13.34 -3.54 2.33
N SER A 190 13.75 -3.17 3.54
CA SER A 190 13.31 -3.87 4.76
C SER A 190 11.82 -3.61 4.98
N GLY A 191 11.01 -4.67 5.02
CA GLY A 191 9.56 -4.61 5.17
C GLY A 191 9.08 -5.37 6.40
N GLY A 192 7.96 -4.93 7.01
CA GLY A 192 7.35 -5.61 8.15
C GLY A 192 8.33 -5.88 9.31
N SER A 193 8.10 -6.94 10.09
CA SER A 193 8.99 -7.33 11.19
C SER A 193 10.09 -8.31 10.75
N THR A 194 9.81 -9.15 9.74
CA THR A 194 10.69 -10.26 9.31
C THR A 194 11.02 -10.25 7.82
N SER A 195 10.70 -9.19 7.09
CA SER A 195 10.68 -9.23 5.62
C SER A 195 11.69 -8.32 4.93
N VAL A 196 12.10 -8.74 3.74
CA VAL A 196 12.82 -7.91 2.76
C VAL A 196 12.06 -8.01 1.44
N ASP A 197 11.67 -6.87 0.91
CA ASP A 197 10.90 -6.73 -0.33
C ASP A 197 11.81 -6.23 -1.46
N ILE A 198 11.64 -6.83 -2.64
CA ILE A 198 12.35 -6.45 -3.87
C ILE A 198 11.32 -6.14 -4.95
N SER A 199 11.40 -4.95 -5.52
CA SER A 199 10.51 -4.50 -6.59
C SER A 199 11.27 -3.68 -7.63
N LEU A 200 10.59 -3.26 -8.69
CA LEU A 200 11.15 -2.31 -9.64
C LEU A 200 11.57 -1.01 -8.92
N ARG A 201 12.74 -0.49 -9.29
CA ARG A 201 13.24 0.76 -8.74
C ARG A 201 12.30 1.91 -9.07
N GLY A 202 12.06 2.76 -8.07
CA GLY A 202 11.14 3.89 -8.19
C GLY A 202 9.65 3.53 -8.11
N VAL A 203 9.29 2.26 -7.88
CA VAL A 203 7.89 1.87 -7.67
C VAL A 203 7.58 1.74 -6.18
N ASP A 204 6.86 2.72 -5.67
CA ASP A 204 6.31 2.79 -4.32
C ASP A 204 4.98 3.57 -4.30
N LYS A 205 4.47 3.93 -3.12
CA LYS A 205 3.21 4.68 -3.04
C LYS A 205 3.30 6.09 -3.66
N ALA A 206 4.49 6.68 -3.82
CA ALA A 206 4.66 7.92 -4.59
C ALA A 206 4.40 7.68 -6.08
N TYR A 207 4.87 6.56 -6.61
CA TYR A 207 4.58 6.14 -7.97
C TYR A 207 3.08 5.91 -8.16
N ALA A 208 2.43 5.17 -7.26
CA ALA A 208 1.00 4.90 -7.34
C ALA A 208 0.16 6.20 -7.41
N VAL A 209 0.40 7.16 -6.50
CA VAL A 209 -0.37 8.42 -6.49
C VAL A 209 -0.10 9.30 -7.71
N ARG A 210 1.12 9.29 -8.27
CA ARG A 210 1.44 10.00 -9.53
C ARG A 210 0.76 9.38 -10.74
N GLN A 211 0.75 8.06 -10.83
CA GLN A 211 0.04 7.33 -11.88
C GLN A 211 -1.47 7.58 -11.79
N LEU A 212 -2.03 7.57 -10.59
CA LEU A 212 -3.43 7.88 -10.36
C LEU A 212 -3.77 9.33 -10.74
N ALA A 213 -2.94 10.30 -10.33
CA ALA A 213 -3.10 11.70 -10.70
C ALA A 213 -3.09 11.90 -12.23
N THR A 214 -2.17 11.21 -12.92
CA THR A 214 -2.11 11.20 -14.38
C THR A 214 -3.38 10.62 -15.00
N ALA A 215 -3.86 9.48 -14.49
CA ALA A 215 -5.06 8.81 -14.99
C ALA A 215 -6.35 9.62 -14.76
N LEU A 216 -6.37 10.44 -13.70
CA LEU A 216 -7.50 11.30 -13.35
C LEU A 216 -7.38 12.71 -13.94
N HIS A 217 -6.24 13.07 -14.55
CA HIS A 217 -5.92 14.42 -15.01
C HIS A 217 -6.03 15.49 -13.91
N ILE A 218 -5.47 15.20 -12.73
CA ILE A 218 -5.43 16.09 -11.57
C ILE A 218 -3.99 16.30 -11.08
N ASP A 219 -3.77 17.31 -10.26
CA ASP A 219 -2.50 17.47 -9.53
C ASP A 219 -2.46 16.56 -8.30
N VAL A 220 -1.27 16.07 -7.93
CA VAL A 220 -1.08 15.23 -6.73
C VAL A 220 -1.53 15.95 -5.45
N SER A 221 -1.38 17.29 -5.40
CA SER A 221 -1.84 18.12 -4.27
C SER A 221 -3.36 18.21 -4.16
N GLN A 222 -4.12 17.74 -5.14
CA GLN A 222 -5.59 17.65 -5.07
C GLN A 222 -6.07 16.27 -4.61
N MET A 223 -5.15 15.38 -4.24
CA MET A 223 -5.46 14.03 -3.78
C MET A 223 -5.29 13.94 -2.27
N ILE A 224 -6.36 13.54 -1.59
CA ILE A 224 -6.28 13.14 -0.18
C ILE A 224 -5.65 11.75 -0.12
N TYR A 225 -4.68 11.54 0.76
CA TYR A 225 -4.09 10.23 1.03
C TYR A 225 -4.21 9.88 2.51
N LEU A 226 -4.88 8.76 2.83
CA LEU A 226 -5.00 8.22 4.18
C LEU A 226 -4.11 6.98 4.34
N GLY A 227 -3.38 6.91 5.46
CA GLY A 227 -2.41 5.87 5.76
C GLY A 227 -1.98 5.88 7.22
N ASP A 228 -1.55 4.73 7.75
CA ASP A 228 -1.16 4.57 9.15
C ASP A 228 0.34 4.79 9.40
N ARG A 229 1.17 4.48 8.40
CA ARG A 229 2.64 4.53 8.47
C ARG A 229 3.21 5.65 7.62
N MET A 230 2.87 6.88 7.99
CA MET A 230 3.37 8.10 7.35
C MET A 230 4.69 8.63 7.91
N ASP A 231 5.24 8.03 8.97
CA ASP A 231 6.57 8.42 9.48
C ASP A 231 7.66 8.20 8.41
N PRO A 232 8.84 8.86 8.46
CA PRO A 232 9.85 8.81 7.40
C PRO A 232 10.27 7.40 6.93
N ASP A 233 10.26 6.42 7.83
CA ASP A 233 10.58 5.01 7.54
C ASP A 233 9.35 4.15 7.17
N GLY A 234 8.17 4.77 7.15
CA GLY A 234 6.90 4.15 6.85
C GLY A 234 6.62 4.02 5.35
N ASN A 235 5.77 3.08 4.99
CA ASN A 235 5.46 2.78 3.58
C ASN A 235 4.51 3.80 2.94
N ASP A 236 3.84 4.66 3.73
CA ASP A 236 2.98 5.75 3.25
C ASP A 236 3.74 7.06 3.02
N TYR A 237 4.88 7.24 3.67
CA TYR A 237 5.69 8.46 3.53
C TYR A 237 6.05 8.82 2.09
N PRO A 238 6.29 7.87 1.16
CA PRO A 238 6.44 8.18 -0.25
C PRO A 238 5.23 8.94 -0.85
N ALA A 239 3.99 8.62 -0.47
CA ALA A 239 2.80 9.35 -0.92
C ALA A 239 2.75 10.78 -0.34
N VAL A 240 3.23 10.97 0.90
CA VAL A 240 3.38 12.29 1.53
C VAL A 240 4.40 13.14 0.77
N ASN A 241 5.58 12.57 0.49
CA ASN A 241 6.64 13.23 -0.28
C ASN A 241 6.25 13.52 -1.73
N ALA A 242 5.29 12.77 -2.29
CA ALA A 242 4.74 13.06 -3.60
C ALA A 242 3.90 14.34 -3.63
N GLY A 243 3.51 14.87 -2.46
CA GLY A 243 2.76 16.12 -2.33
C GLY A 243 1.25 15.93 -2.16
N THR A 244 0.79 14.76 -1.73
CA THR A 244 -0.64 14.53 -1.41
C THR A 244 -1.07 15.34 -0.19
N ILE A 245 -2.39 15.54 -0.04
CA ILE A 245 -2.99 15.99 1.22
C ILE A 245 -2.96 14.78 2.17
N ALA A 246 -1.85 14.62 2.88
CA ALA A 246 -1.58 13.47 3.73
C ALA A 246 -2.34 13.55 5.06
N ILE A 247 -3.14 12.54 5.36
CA ILE A 247 -3.89 12.41 6.61
C ILE A 247 -3.50 11.10 7.30
N ARG A 248 -2.71 11.21 8.37
CA ARG A 248 -2.32 10.06 9.18
C ARG A 248 -3.51 9.56 10.01
N VAL A 249 -3.71 8.26 10.02
CA VAL A 249 -4.65 7.55 10.91
C VAL A 249 -3.91 6.49 11.73
N THR A 250 -4.56 5.94 12.74
CA THR A 250 -4.00 4.86 13.59
C THR A 250 -4.68 3.52 13.39
N GLY A 251 -5.76 3.48 12.62
CA GLY A 251 -6.58 2.30 12.44
C GLY A 251 -7.86 2.56 11.62
N PRO A 252 -8.59 1.49 11.25
CA PRO A 252 -9.89 1.57 10.61
C PRO A 252 -10.92 2.42 11.36
N GLU A 253 -10.87 2.41 12.69
CA GLU A 253 -11.79 3.17 13.52
C GLU A 253 -11.60 4.69 13.32
N GLU A 254 -10.36 5.17 13.30
CA GLU A 254 -10.07 6.59 13.03
C GLU A 254 -10.30 6.95 11.56
N THR A 255 -10.03 6.02 10.63
CA THR A 255 -10.38 6.20 9.21
C THR A 255 -11.87 6.50 9.02
N LEU A 256 -12.75 5.83 9.78
CA LEU A 256 -14.19 6.10 9.74
C LEU A 256 -14.53 7.51 10.22
N GLU A 257 -13.88 7.98 11.28
CA GLU A 257 -14.10 9.34 11.82
C GLU A 257 -13.73 10.40 10.77
N VAL A 258 -12.53 10.28 10.19
CA VAL A 258 -12.03 11.19 9.15
C VAL A 258 -12.97 11.18 7.94
N CYS A 259 -13.31 9.98 7.44
CA CYS A 259 -14.17 9.87 6.27
C CYS A 259 -15.58 10.39 6.53
N GLY A 260 -16.12 10.21 7.74
CA GLY A 260 -17.42 10.77 8.14
C GLY A 260 -17.43 12.30 8.11
N GLU A 261 -16.34 12.95 8.54
CA GLU A 261 -16.18 14.40 8.42
C GLU A 261 -16.03 14.85 6.95
N LEU A 262 -15.26 14.12 6.15
CA LEU A 262 -15.07 14.42 4.72
C LEU A 262 -16.37 14.26 3.93
N ILE A 263 -17.11 13.16 4.12
CA ILE A 263 -18.38 12.91 3.42
C ILE A 263 -19.41 14.02 3.69
N ARG A 264 -19.42 14.59 4.90
CA ARG A 264 -20.32 15.72 5.24
C ARG A 264 -19.99 17.01 4.49
N ARG A 265 -18.75 17.18 4.06
CA ARG A 265 -18.25 18.41 3.41
C ARG A 265 -18.11 18.26 1.90
N LEU A 266 -17.83 17.05 1.42
CA LEU A 266 -17.65 16.76 0.01
C LEU A 266 -18.99 16.89 -0.76
N PRO A 267 -18.99 17.55 -1.92
CA PRO A 267 -20.18 17.68 -2.73
C PRO A 267 -20.68 16.31 -3.20
N VAL A 268 -21.99 16.17 -3.39
CA VAL A 268 -22.56 15.01 -4.09
C VAL A 268 -22.15 15.14 -5.56
N VAL A 269 -21.54 14.12 -6.14
CA VAL A 269 -21.32 14.10 -7.60
C VAL A 269 -22.67 13.77 -8.25
N ALA A 270 -23.13 14.68 -9.11
CA ALA A 270 -24.37 14.52 -9.86
C ALA A 270 -24.25 13.46 -10.97
#